data_AF-A0A396H1R6-F1
#
_entry.id   AF-A0A396H1R6-F1
#
_cell.length_a   1.000
_cell.length_b   1.000
_cell.length_c   1.000
_cell.angle_alpha   90.00
_cell.angle_beta   90.00
_cell.angle_gamma   90.00
#
_symmetry.space_group_name_H-M   'P 1'
#
loop_
_entity.id
_entity.type
_entity.pdbx_description
1 polymer ?
#
loop_
_entity_poly.entity_id
_entity_poly.type
_entity_poly.pdbx_seq_one_letter_code
_entity_poly.pdbx_strand_id
1 'polypeptide(L)'
;MLVSGKYSLIRQSLHDIRNVPNSCEKAISIIGKKFSPFLDDNLIPCFGFGDASTSDHDVFSFYRDERFCNGHEEILSRYREIRPNIQPAGTTSFAPIIEMATKIVDQSGGKHHVLVIISDGQTVSKD
;
A
#
# COMPACT_ATOMS: atom_id res chain seq x y z
N MET A 1 -1.01 0.06 2.11
CA MET A 1 -0.20 1.05 1.36
C MET A 1 -1.14 2.00 0.65
N LEU A 2 -1.17 3.29 1.03
CA LEU A 2 -1.61 4.46 0.23
C LEU A 2 -1.47 5.78 1.03
N VAL A 3 -1.36 6.89 0.29
CA VAL A 3 -1.08 8.26 0.73
C VAL A 3 -2.09 9.23 0.11
N SER A 4 -2.63 10.13 0.92
CA SER A 4 -3.37 11.32 0.48
C SER A 4 -2.42 12.51 0.37
N GLY A 5 -2.03 12.88 -0.85
CA GLY A 5 -1.24 14.08 -1.09
C GLY A 5 -2.06 15.37 -0.91
N LYS A 6 -1.87 16.08 0.21
CA LYS A 6 -2.11 17.53 0.27
C LYS A 6 -0.79 18.23 0.57
N TYR A 7 -0.31 18.93 -0.46
CA TYR A 7 0.82 19.87 -0.51
C TYR A 7 2.24 19.28 -0.51
N SER A 8 2.75 19.03 -1.72
CA SER A 8 4.16 19.26 -2.06
C SER A 8 4.23 19.73 -3.52
N LEU A 9 4.84 20.90 -3.73
CA LEU A 9 4.89 21.64 -4.98
C LEU A 9 5.46 20.83 -6.16
N ILE A 10 4.81 20.92 -7.32
CA ILE A 10 5.36 21.54 -8.54
C ILE A 10 4.20 21.62 -9.56
N ARG A 11 3.89 22.84 -10.01
CA ARG A 11 3.16 23.07 -11.26
C ARG A 11 4.00 22.47 -12.40
N GLN A 12 3.61 21.34 -12.95
CA GLN A 12 4.21 20.82 -14.19
C GLN A 12 3.16 20.76 -15.30
N SER A 13 3.55 21.31 -16.44
CA SER A 13 2.76 21.59 -17.64
C SER A 13 2.23 20.31 -18.30
N LEU A 14 1.16 20.46 -19.08
CA LEU A 14 0.40 19.45 -19.84
C LEU A 14 1.21 18.64 -20.90
N HIS A 15 2.54 18.72 -20.92
CA HIS A 15 3.41 18.04 -21.88
C HIS A 15 4.58 17.23 -21.27
N ASP A 16 4.61 16.96 -19.96
CA ASP A 16 5.72 16.21 -19.39
C ASP A 16 5.62 14.69 -19.66
N ILE A 17 6.32 14.26 -20.71
CA ILE A 17 6.73 12.87 -20.99
C ILE A 17 7.74 12.45 -19.90
N ARG A 18 7.26 12.24 -18.67
CA ARG A 18 8.12 11.80 -17.56
C ARG A 18 7.50 10.62 -16.84
N ASN A 19 7.94 9.44 -17.24
CA ASN A 19 7.72 8.17 -16.54
C ASN A 19 8.57 8.10 -15.26
N VAL A 20 8.49 9.15 -14.42
CA VAL A 20 9.28 9.25 -13.18
C VAL A 20 8.50 8.59 -12.05
N PRO A 21 9.06 7.56 -11.38
CA PRO A 21 8.37 6.89 -10.28
C PRO A 21 8.07 7.85 -9.13
N ASN A 22 6.84 7.83 -8.63
CA ASN A 22 6.46 8.56 -7.42
C ASN A 22 7.09 7.91 -6.17
N SER A 23 7.01 8.58 -5.01
CA SER A 23 7.64 8.10 -3.77
C SER A 23 7.19 6.71 -3.34
N CYS A 24 5.91 6.37 -3.55
CA CYS A 24 5.37 5.04 -3.26
C CYS A 24 5.97 3.97 -4.19
N GLU A 25 6.08 4.25 -5.49
CA GLU A 25 6.71 3.33 -6.46
C GLU A 25 8.19 3.09 -6.16
N LYS A 26 8.92 4.15 -5.75
CA LYS A 26 10.31 4.04 -5.31
C LYS A 26 10.43 3.16 -4.06
N ALA A 27 9.56 3.36 -3.08
CA ALA A 27 9.54 2.57 -1.85
C ALA A 27 9.27 1.08 -2.14
N ILE A 28 8.23 0.75 -2.91
CA ILE A 28 7.95 -0.64 -3.34
C ILE A 28 9.19 -1.24 -4.00
N SER A 29 9.82 -0.50 -4.93
CA SER A 29 10.95 -1.00 -5.69
C SER A 29 12.17 -1.29 -4.80
N ILE A 30 12.48 -0.39 -3.87
CA ILE A 30 13.65 -0.54 -2.98
C ILE A 30 13.42 -1.68 -1.99
N ILE A 31 12.26 -1.70 -1.33
CA ILE A 31 11.90 -2.71 -0.33
C ILE A 31 11.83 -4.06 -1.04
N GLY A 32 11.07 -4.15 -2.13
CA GLY A 32 10.93 -5.36 -2.91
C GLY A 32 12.25 -6.01 -3.30
N LYS A 33 13.18 -5.23 -3.88
CA LYS A 33 14.50 -5.73 -4.27
C LYS A 33 15.35 -6.20 -3.09
N LYS A 34 15.22 -5.57 -1.92
CA LYS A 34 16.00 -5.92 -0.73
C LYS A 34 15.42 -7.11 0.03
N PHE A 35 14.10 -7.25 0.05
CA PHE A 35 13.42 -8.28 0.83
C PHE A 35 13.09 -9.54 0.03
N SER A 36 13.04 -9.48 -1.31
CA SER A 36 12.73 -10.64 -2.16
C SER A 36 13.58 -11.90 -1.88
N PRO A 37 14.89 -11.81 -1.56
CA PRO A 37 15.69 -13.00 -1.21
C PRO A 37 15.28 -13.68 0.10
N PHE A 38 14.48 -13.02 0.94
CA PHE A 38 14.05 -13.52 2.26
C PHE A 38 12.59 -14.00 2.27
N LEU A 39 11.91 -14.01 1.13
CA LEU A 39 10.52 -14.50 1.01
C LEU A 39 10.53 -15.94 0.51
N ASP A 40 9.96 -16.85 1.30
CA ASP A 40 10.01 -18.31 1.04
C ASP A 40 9.30 -18.73 -0.27
N ASP A 41 8.20 -18.08 -0.62
CA ASP A 41 7.36 -18.37 -1.81
C ASP A 41 7.14 -17.15 -2.71
N ASN A 42 7.73 -16.00 -2.35
CA ASN A 42 7.54 -14.70 -2.99
C ASN A 42 6.07 -14.23 -3.06
N LEU A 43 5.16 -14.83 -2.28
CA LEU A 43 3.76 -14.43 -2.18
C LEU A 43 3.60 -13.36 -1.11
N ILE A 44 3.07 -12.20 -1.51
CA ILE A 44 3.00 -11.02 -0.65
C ILE A 44 1.54 -10.56 -0.56
N PRO A 45 0.89 -10.73 0.61
CA PRO A 45 -0.41 -10.11 0.87
C PRO A 45 -0.32 -8.59 0.73
N CYS A 46 -1.15 -8.01 -0.13
CA CYS A 46 -1.09 -6.58 -0.46
C CYS A 46 -2.45 -5.91 -0.31
N PHE A 47 -2.49 -4.85 0.50
CA PHE A 47 -3.71 -4.14 0.86
C PHE A 47 -3.56 -2.63 0.75
N GLY A 48 -4.66 -1.95 0.40
CA GLY A 48 -4.85 -0.52 0.57
C GLY A 48 -5.82 -0.20 1.72
N PHE A 49 -5.79 1.05 2.18
CA PHE A 49 -6.66 1.58 3.24
C PHE A 49 -6.74 3.10 3.10
N GLY A 50 -7.74 3.74 3.71
CA GLY A 50 -7.93 5.20 3.69
C GLY A 50 -8.55 5.75 2.40
N ASP A 51 -9.04 4.89 1.51
CA ASP A 51 -9.85 5.33 0.36
C ASP A 51 -11.34 5.40 0.74
N ALA A 52 -12.16 6.02 -0.11
CA ALA A 52 -13.58 6.24 0.12
C ALA A 52 -14.35 4.94 0.40
N SER A 53 -13.88 3.78 -0.09
CA SER A 53 -14.52 2.50 0.20
C SER A 53 -14.22 1.97 1.59
N THR A 54 -13.05 2.28 2.17
CA THR A 54 -12.63 1.76 3.49
C THR A 54 -12.68 2.77 4.63
N SER A 55 -12.55 4.07 4.31
CA SER A 55 -12.33 5.15 5.28
C SER A 55 -11.27 4.77 6.32
N ASP A 56 -11.53 4.98 7.61
CA ASP A 56 -10.67 4.63 8.73
C ASP A 56 -11.05 3.30 9.41
N HIS A 57 -11.91 2.49 8.78
CA HIS A 57 -12.50 1.29 9.39
C HIS A 57 -12.09 -0.02 8.74
N ASP A 58 -11.63 -0.02 7.48
CA ASP A 58 -11.35 -1.26 6.76
C ASP A 58 -10.09 -1.18 5.88
N VAL A 59 -9.78 -2.29 5.21
CA VAL A 59 -8.77 -2.41 4.16
C VAL A 59 -9.40 -3.01 2.91
N PHE A 60 -8.79 -2.78 1.75
CA PHE A 60 -9.13 -3.49 0.53
C PHE A 60 -7.92 -4.29 0.02
N SER A 61 -8.18 -5.50 -0.48
CA SER A 61 -7.17 -6.33 -1.14
C SER A 61 -6.82 -5.77 -2.52
N PHE A 62 -5.55 -5.87 -2.92
CA PHE A 62 -5.11 -5.45 -4.26
C PHE A 62 -5.85 -6.23 -5.38
N TYR A 63 -6.22 -7.48 -5.11
CA TYR A 63 -7.02 -8.32 -6.00
C TYR A 63 -8.33 -8.73 -5.34
N ARG A 64 -9.40 -8.79 -6.16
CA ARG A 64 -10.77 -9.07 -5.70
C ARG A 64 -10.99 -10.51 -5.24
N ASP A 65 -10.21 -11.44 -5.77
CA ASP A 65 -10.17 -12.85 -5.36
C ASP A 65 -9.24 -13.08 -4.15
N GLU A 66 -8.77 -12.00 -3.51
CA GLU A 66 -7.92 -12.00 -2.32
C GLU A 66 -6.58 -12.73 -2.50
N ARG A 67 -6.17 -12.99 -3.76
CA ARG A 67 -4.88 -13.59 -4.02
C ARG A 67 -3.73 -12.67 -3.64
N PHE A 68 -2.61 -13.27 -3.27
CA PHE A 68 -1.39 -12.55 -2.96
C PHE A 68 -0.67 -12.12 -4.24
N CYS A 69 0.14 -11.06 -4.14
CA CYS A 69 1.03 -10.64 -5.22
C CYS A 69 2.23 -11.58 -5.29
N ASN A 70 2.60 -12.01 -6.48
CA ASN A 70 3.84 -12.72 -6.78
C ASN A 70 4.97 -11.71 -6.97
N GLY A 71 5.65 -11.41 -5.87
CA GLY A 71 6.81 -10.55 -5.84
C GLY A 71 6.51 -9.07 -6.04
N HIS A 72 7.56 -8.28 -5.81
CA HIS A 72 7.48 -6.81 -5.80
C HIS A 72 7.15 -6.20 -7.16
N GLU A 73 7.47 -6.89 -8.25
CA GLU A 73 7.14 -6.44 -9.61
C GLU A 73 5.63 -6.42 -9.82
N GLU A 74 4.92 -7.46 -9.35
CA GLU A 74 3.46 -7.50 -9.40
C GLU A 74 2.83 -6.45 -8.49
N ILE A 75 3.39 -6.22 -7.28
CA ILE A 75 2.93 -5.13 -6.40
C ILE A 75 3.00 -3.80 -7.12
N LEU A 76 4.13 -3.52 -7.79
CA LEU A 76 4.35 -2.26 -8.51
C LEU A 76 3.39 -2.10 -9.70
N SER A 77 3.21 -3.16 -10.50
CA SER A 77 2.26 -3.16 -11.61
C SER A 77 0.85 -2.92 -11.10
N ARG A 78 0.43 -3.68 -10.09
CA ARG A 78 -0.92 -3.60 -9.55
C ARG A 78 -1.20 -2.27 -8.89
N TYR A 79 -0.24 -1.71 -8.16
CA TYR A 79 -0.33 -0.37 -7.60
C TYR A 79 -0.59 0.68 -8.68
N ARG A 80 0.09 0.62 -9.83
CA ARG A 80 -0.13 1.54 -10.96
C ARG A 80 -1.53 1.41 -11.56
N GLU A 81 -2.09 0.20 -11.60
CA GLU A 81 -3.43 -0.05 -12.12
C GLU A 81 -4.53 0.48 -11.20
N ILE A 82 -4.39 0.27 -9.88
CA ILE A 82 -5.44 0.65 -8.92
C ILE A 82 -5.38 2.14 -8.56
N ARG A 83 -4.18 2.72 -8.49
CA ARG A 83 -3.94 4.09 -7.99
C ARG A 83 -4.85 5.15 -8.65
N PRO A 84 -5.05 5.19 -9.98
CA PRO A 84 -5.89 6.20 -10.62
C PRO A 84 -7.37 6.17 -10.19
N ASN A 85 -7.84 5.02 -9.70
CA ASN A 85 -9.24 4.81 -9.32
C ASN A 85 -9.49 4.99 -7.82
N ILE A 86 -8.45 5.27 -7.04
CA ILE A 86 -8.54 5.43 -5.59
C ILE A 86 -8.90 6.87 -5.25
N GLN A 87 -10.02 7.04 -4.54
CA GLN A 87 -10.45 8.33 -4.00
C GLN A 87 -10.14 8.37 -2.51
N PRO A 88 -9.35 9.33 -2.00
CA PRO A 88 -9.09 9.44 -0.56
C PRO A 88 -10.35 9.75 0.26
N ALA A 89 -10.55 9.09 1.41
CA ALA A 89 -11.70 9.32 2.29
C ALA A 89 -11.58 10.57 3.19
N GLY A 90 -10.37 11.12 3.34
CA GLY A 90 -10.10 12.31 4.16
C GLY A 90 -9.73 12.03 5.62
N THR A 91 -10.07 10.86 6.15
CA THR A 91 -9.59 10.33 7.43
C THR A 91 -8.74 9.08 7.20
N THR A 92 -7.64 8.95 7.94
CA THR A 92 -6.71 7.81 7.81
C THR A 92 -6.33 7.26 9.18
N SER A 93 -6.56 5.97 9.38
CA SER A 93 -6.14 5.21 10.56
C SER A 93 -5.29 4.02 10.13
N PHE A 94 -4.29 3.66 10.94
CA PHE A 94 -3.53 2.42 10.75
C PHE A 94 -4.17 1.22 11.45
N ALA A 95 -5.20 1.41 12.28
CA ALA A 95 -5.84 0.31 12.99
C ALA A 95 -6.33 -0.81 12.05
N PRO A 96 -7.04 -0.54 10.94
CA PRO A 96 -7.54 -1.60 10.07
C PRO A 96 -6.43 -2.45 9.44
N ILE A 97 -5.32 -1.83 9.04
CA ILE A 97 -4.21 -2.56 8.41
C ILE A 97 -3.38 -3.36 9.43
N ILE A 98 -3.26 -2.87 10.68
CA ILE A 98 -2.63 -3.61 11.77
C ILE A 98 -3.50 -4.81 12.14
N GLU A 99 -4.81 -4.63 12.27
CA GLU A 99 -5.76 -5.71 12.55
C GLU A 99 -5.76 -6.79 11.46
N MET A 100 -5.71 -6.39 10.18
CA MET A 100 -5.57 -7.32 9.07
C MET A 100 -4.27 -8.14 9.18
N ALA A 101 -3.16 -7.49 9.52
CA ALA A 101 -1.89 -8.20 9.73
C ALA A 101 -1.97 -9.20 10.89
N THR A 102 -2.62 -8.84 12.01
CA THR A 102 -2.86 -9.77 13.12
C THR A 102 -3.68 -10.97 12.67
N LYS A 103 -4.75 -10.77 11.88
CA LYS A 103 -5.56 -11.88 11.34
C LYS A 103 -4.72 -12.83 10.48
N ILE A 104 -3.82 -12.30 9.64
CA ILE A 104 -2.91 -13.11 8.81
C ILE A 104 -1.92 -13.90 9.68
N VAL A 105 -1.38 -13.29 10.74
CA VAL A 105 -0.52 -13.99 11.71
C VAL A 105 -1.26 -15.18 12.33
N ASP A 106 -2.49 -14.96 12.80
CA ASP A 106 -3.32 -16.00 13.41
C ASP A 106 -3.63 -17.13 12.41
N GLN A 107 -4.05 -16.79 11.20
CA GLN A 107 -4.33 -17.76 10.11
C GLN A 107 -3.10 -18.57 9.70
N SER A 108 -1.91 -17.98 9.82
CA SER A 108 -0.64 -18.66 9.52
C SER A 108 -0.18 -19.62 10.62
N GLY A 109 -0.91 -19.72 11.74
CA GLY A 109 -0.53 -20.50 12.92
C GLY A 109 0.52 -19.79 13.79
N GLY A 110 0.50 -18.45 13.83
CA GLY A 110 1.42 -17.66 14.65
C GLY A 110 2.85 -17.56 14.11
N LYS A 111 3.05 -17.73 12.80
CA LYS A 111 4.36 -17.51 12.18
C LYS A 111 4.79 -16.05 12.33
N HIS A 112 6.08 -15.80 12.28
CA HIS A 112 6.61 -14.44 12.31
C HIS A 112 6.35 -13.72 10.97
N HIS A 113 5.80 -12.51 11.02
CA HIS A 113 5.52 -11.67 9.85
C HIS A 113 6.09 -10.26 10.05
N VAL A 114 6.44 -9.61 8.94
CA VAL A 114 6.85 -8.20 8.92
C VAL A 114 5.79 -7.40 8.17
N LEU A 115 5.13 -6.47 8.87
CA LEU A 115 4.20 -5.52 8.25
C LEU A 115 4.96 -4.28 7.75
N VAL A 116 4.86 -4.02 6.44
CA VAL A 116 5.43 -2.81 5.82
C VAL A 116 4.31 -1.85 5.45
N ILE A 117 4.27 -0.69 6.12
CA ILE A 117 3.31 0.38 5.83
C ILE A 117 4.03 1.51 5.09
N ILE A 118 3.63 1.74 3.83
CA ILE A 118 4.03 2.92 3.06
C ILE A 118 2.89 3.93 3.14
N SER A 119 3.14 5.04 3.83
CA SER A 119 2.23 6.16 4.07
C SER A 119 3.04 7.47 4.14
N ASP A 120 2.37 8.62 4.05
CA ASP A 120 2.92 9.97 4.19
C ASP A 120 2.87 10.47 5.63
N GLY A 121 2.40 9.63 6.56
CA GLY A 121 2.44 9.89 7.99
C GLY A 121 1.32 10.80 8.52
N GLN A 122 0.39 11.24 7.66
CA GLN A 122 -0.79 11.98 8.13
C GLN A 122 -1.82 10.99 8.69
N THR A 123 -1.95 10.98 10.01
CA THR A 123 -2.98 10.25 10.75
C THR A 123 -3.90 11.24 11.41
N VAL A 124 -5.17 10.85 11.64
CA VAL A 124 -6.09 11.71 12.38
C VAL A 124 -5.60 11.78 13.84
N SER A 125 -5.18 12.95 14.30
CA SER A 125 -5.00 13.18 15.74
C SER A 125 -6.38 13.21 16.37
N LYS A 126 -6.66 12.28 17.29
CA LYS A 126 -7.74 12.48 18.25
C LYS A 126 -7.21 13.46 19.29
N ASP A 127 -7.80 14.65 19.32
CA ASP A 127 -7.78 15.51 20.51
C ASP A 127 -8.45 14.78 21.69
#